data_AF-A0A521IIB9-F1
#
_entry.id   AF-A0A521IIB9-F1
#
_cell.length_a   1.000
_cell.length_b   1.000
_cell.length_c   1.000
_cell.angle_alpha   90.00
_cell.angle_beta   90.00
_cell.angle_gamma   90.00
#
_symmetry.space_group_name_H-M   'P 1'
#
loop_
_entity.id
_entity.type
_entity.pdbx_description
1 polymer ?
#
loop_
_entity_poly.entity_id
_entity_poly.type
_entity_poly.pdbx_seq_one_letter_code
_entity_poly.pdbx_strand_id
1 'polypeptide(L)'
;FLLFSLKDPASSLAAGTIQHVIDRLLDQQSATVDYTHGEDVTLRLGSLPGNAAVILPNFPKSAFFKTVKEEGRLPRKTFSMGHAHQKRFYLEARKITL
;
A
#
# COMPACT_ATOMS: atom_id res chain seq x y z
N PHE A 1 2.04 -20.38 6.70
CA PHE A 1 1.76 -18.93 6.78
C PHE A 1 1.97 -18.47 8.21
N LEU A 2 2.51 -17.26 8.39
CA LEU A 2 2.70 -16.65 9.70
C LEU A 2 1.78 -15.43 9.79
N LEU A 3 1.12 -15.25 10.93
CA LEU A 3 0.32 -14.07 11.22
C LEU A 3 1.09 -13.18 12.19
N PHE A 4 1.28 -11.91 11.83
CA PHE A 4 1.96 -10.93 12.66
C PHE A 4 0.98 -9.84 13.07
N SER A 5 1.07 -9.42 14.34
CA SER A 5 0.38 -8.24 14.86
C SER A 5 1.44 -7.21 15.26
N LEU A 6 1.31 -5.98 14.76
CA LEU A 6 2.21 -4.89 15.07
C LEU A 6 1.69 -4.15 16.30
N LYS A 7 2.53 -4.05 17.34
CA LYS A 7 2.29 -3.14 18.47
C LYS A 7 2.97 -1.81 18.16
N ASP A 8 2.29 -0.71 18.48
CA ASP A 8 2.76 0.65 18.25
C ASP A 8 3.20 0.92 16.79
N PRO A 9 2.29 0.79 15.81
CA PRO A 9 2.62 0.95 14.42
C PRO A 9 2.98 2.42 14.10
N ALA A 10 3.91 2.61 13.17
CA ALA A 10 4.31 3.94 12.71
C ALA A 10 3.23 4.67 11.88
N SER A 11 2.20 3.94 11.44
CA SER A 11 1.07 4.45 10.68
C SER A 11 -0.23 3.77 11.14
N SER A 12 -1.34 4.48 10.95
CA SER A 12 -2.70 3.97 11.17
C SER A 12 -3.03 2.76 10.29
N LEU A 13 -2.27 2.53 9.23
CA LEU A 13 -2.42 1.41 8.30
C LEU A 13 -1.19 0.50 8.34
N ALA A 14 -1.43 -0.81 8.31
CA ALA A 14 -0.37 -1.81 8.20
C ALA A 14 0.57 -1.55 7.01
N ALA A 15 0.01 -1.11 5.88
CA ALA A 15 0.77 -0.75 4.69
C ALA A 15 1.69 0.46 4.88
N GLY A 16 1.27 1.47 5.64
CA GLY A 16 2.15 2.60 5.95
C GLY A 16 3.35 2.16 6.78
N THR A 17 3.11 1.30 7.78
CA THR A 17 4.20 0.78 8.63
C THR A 17 5.17 -0.12 7.84
N ILE A 18 4.64 -1.04 7.02
CA ILE A 18 5.46 -1.94 6.20
C ILE A 18 6.23 -1.18 5.11
N GLN A 19 5.68 -0.09 4.58
CA GLN A 19 6.39 0.73 3.58
C GLN A 19 7.74 1.23 4.10
N HIS A 20 7.85 1.60 5.39
CA HIS A 20 9.13 2.01 5.98
C HIS A 20 10.17 0.89 6.00
N VAL A 21 9.74 -0.37 6.11
CA VAL A 21 10.65 -1.52 6.04
C VAL A 21 11.09 -1.74 4.59
N ILE A 22 10.16 -1.69 3.64
CA ILE A 22 10.44 -1.82 2.20
C ILE A 22 11.43 -0.74 1.76
N ASP A 23 11.15 0.54 2.10
CA ASP A 23 11.98 1.67 1.69
C ASP A 23 13.42 1.49 2.21
N ARG A 24 13.61 1.06 3.47
CA ARG A 24 14.95 0.77 4.01
C ARG A 24 15.67 -0.35 3.24
N LEU A 25 14.98 -1.43 2.89
CA LEU A 25 15.58 -2.54 2.15
C LEU A 25 16.01 -2.12 0.73
N LEU A 26 15.22 -1.25 0.10
CA LEU A 26 15.52 -0.67 -1.22
C LEU A 26 16.70 0.30 -1.14
N ASP A 27 16.75 1.17 -0.14
CA ASP A 27 17.84 2.13 0.06
C ASP A 27 19.17 1.40 0.31
N GLN A 28 19.13 0.27 1.02
CA GLN A 28 20.27 -0.61 1.23
C GLN A 28 20.62 -1.48 0.01
N GLN A 29 19.84 -1.40 -1.08
CA GLN A 29 19.97 -2.24 -2.28
C GLN A 29 19.99 -3.74 -1.96
N SER A 30 19.33 -4.12 -0.86
CA SER A 30 19.35 -5.48 -0.32
C SER A 30 18.22 -6.35 -0.88
N ALA A 31 17.20 -5.73 -1.47
CA ALA A 31 16.05 -6.40 -2.06
C ALA A 31 15.46 -5.56 -3.19
N THR A 32 14.58 -6.19 -3.98
CA THR A 32 13.64 -5.51 -4.88
C THR A 32 12.22 -5.71 -4.35
N VAL A 33 11.28 -4.86 -4.79
CA VAL A 33 9.87 -4.97 -4.40
C VAL A 33 8.98 -4.96 -5.63
N ASP A 34 8.00 -5.86 -5.65
CA ASP A 34 6.92 -5.87 -6.62
C ASP A 34 5.56 -5.79 -5.89
N TYR A 35 4.62 -5.07 -6.48
CA TYR A 35 3.27 -4.87 -5.95
C TYR A 35 2.27 -5.56 -6.87
N THR A 36 1.95 -6.81 -6.55
CA THR A 36 1.02 -7.61 -7.35
C THR A 36 -0.42 -7.49 -6.86
N HIS A 37 -1.37 -7.73 -7.77
CA HIS A 37 -2.79 -7.74 -7.44
C HIS A 37 -3.27 -9.19 -7.33
N GLY A 38 -3.86 -9.53 -6.18
CA GLY A 38 -4.38 -10.86 -5.89
C GLY A 38 -3.46 -11.69 -4.98
N GLU A 39 -4.07 -12.38 -4.03
CA GLU A 39 -3.35 -13.21 -3.05
C GLU A 39 -2.67 -14.39 -3.72
N ASP A 40 -3.33 -15.08 -4.65
CA ASP A 40 -2.77 -16.28 -5.32
C ASP A 40 -1.44 -16.01 -6.03
N VAL A 41 -1.37 -14.89 -6.76
CA VAL A 41 -0.14 -14.48 -7.48
C VAL A 41 0.96 -14.12 -6.48
N THR A 42 0.60 -13.37 -5.43
CA THR A 42 1.52 -12.98 -4.35
C THR A 42 2.12 -14.22 -3.67
N LEU A 43 1.29 -15.20 -3.32
CA LEU A 43 1.73 -16.42 -2.66
C LEU A 43 2.62 -17.27 -3.56
N ARG A 44 2.24 -17.43 -4.83
CA ARG A 44 3.04 -18.17 -5.80
C ARG A 44 4.45 -17.56 -5.93
N LEU A 45 4.54 -16.25 -6.14
CA LEU A 45 5.84 -15.58 -6.29
C LEU A 45 6.66 -15.56 -5.00
N GLY A 46 5.99 -15.37 -3.85
CA GLY A 46 6.64 -15.38 -2.55
C GLY A 46 7.16 -16.75 -2.11
N SER A 47 6.63 -17.84 -2.68
CA SER A 47 7.10 -19.20 -2.41
C SER A 47 8.39 -19.58 -3.16
N LEU A 48 8.85 -18.74 -4.09
CA LEU A 48 10.08 -18.99 -4.83
C LEU A 48 11.31 -18.80 -3.91
N PRO A 49 12.40 -19.56 -4.11
CA PRO A 49 13.62 -19.39 -3.33
C PRO A 49 14.17 -17.96 -3.40
N GLY A 50 14.50 -17.38 -2.24
CA GLY A 50 15.00 -16.01 -2.13
C GLY A 50 13.92 -14.93 -2.07
N ASN A 51 12.64 -15.30 -2.16
CA ASN A 51 11.53 -14.36 -2.08
C ASN A 51 10.80 -14.43 -0.72
N ALA A 52 10.09 -13.35 -0.42
CA ALA A 52 9.11 -13.31 0.65
C ALA A 52 7.83 -12.62 0.14
N ALA A 53 6.68 -13.10 0.60
CA ALA A 53 5.39 -12.48 0.35
C ALA A 53 4.81 -11.89 1.64
N VAL A 54 4.28 -10.67 1.53
CA VAL A 54 3.55 -10.01 2.61
C VAL A 54 2.15 -9.69 2.11
N ILE A 55 1.14 -10.33 2.69
CA ILE A 55 -0.26 -10.01 2.44
C ILE A 55 -0.72 -9.08 3.56
N LEU A 56 -1.26 -7.93 3.16
CA LEU A 56 -1.75 -6.92 4.08
C LEU A 56 -3.27 -6.96 4.16
N PRO A 57 -3.86 -6.56 5.31
CA PRO A 57 -5.30 -6.44 5.42
C PRO A 57 -5.86 -5.47 4.37
N ASN A 58 -7.06 -5.78 3.88
CA ASN A 58 -7.76 -4.92 2.93
C ASN A 58 -7.91 -3.51 3.46
N PHE A 59 -7.64 -2.51 2.61
CA PHE A 59 -7.89 -1.12 2.91
C PHE A 59 -9.39 -0.82 2.78
N PRO A 60 -10.11 -0.51 3.88
CA PRO A 60 -11.52 -0.20 3.79
C PRO A 60 -11.72 1.19 3.16
N LYS A 61 -12.60 1.29 2.17
CA LYS A 61 -12.92 2.58 1.50
C LYS A 61 -13.33 3.69 2.47
N SER A 62 -13.99 3.33 3.58
CA SER A 62 -14.38 4.27 4.63
C SER A 62 -13.19 4.92 5.34
N ALA A 63 -12.01 4.29 5.35
CA ALA A 63 -10.79 4.86 5.95
C ALA A 63 -10.09 5.87 5.04
N PHE A 64 -10.48 5.99 3.76
CA PHE A 64 -9.82 6.86 2.77
C PHE A 64 -9.60 8.29 3.28
N PHE A 65 -10.69 9.00 3.60
CA PHE A 65 -10.60 10.40 4.01
C PHE A 65 -9.94 10.56 5.39
N LYS A 66 -10.18 9.60 6.30
CA LYS A 66 -9.57 9.61 7.62
C LYS A 66 -8.03 9.53 7.51
N THR A 67 -7.52 8.57 6.75
CA THR A 67 -6.07 8.42 6.52
C THR A 67 -5.48 9.63 5.83
N VAL A 68 -6.13 10.20 4.81
CA VAL A 68 -5.62 11.42 4.16
C VAL A 68 -5.57 12.60 5.14
N LYS A 69 -6.58 12.74 6.00
CA LYS A 69 -6.61 13.79 7.03
C LYS A 69 -5.50 13.62 8.07
N GLU A 70 -5.24 12.39 8.50
CA GLU A 70 -4.28 12.07 9.57
C GLU A 70 -2.83 12.01 9.08
N GLU A 71 -2.60 11.44 7.90
CA GLU A 71 -1.27 11.15 7.36
C GLU A 71 -0.88 12.02 6.16
N GLY A 72 -1.78 12.89 5.70
CA GLY A 72 -1.58 13.79 4.55
C GLY A 72 -1.61 13.11 3.18
N ARG A 73 -1.25 11.82 3.11
CA ARG A 73 -1.25 11.00 1.89
C ARG A 73 -1.59 9.55 2.21
N LEU A 74 -2.12 8.82 1.23
CA LEU A 74 -2.27 7.37 1.35
C LEU A 74 -0.92 6.67 1.18
N PRO A 75 -0.69 5.54 1.86
CA PRO A 75 0.47 4.71 1.59
C PRO A 75 0.43 4.19 0.15
N ARG A 76 1.60 3.97 -0.45
CA ARG A 76 1.72 3.62 -1.88
C ARG A 76 0.97 2.32 -2.16
N LYS A 77 0.25 2.29 -3.28
CA LYS A 77 -0.41 1.08 -3.82
C LYS A 77 -1.42 0.40 -2.87
N THR A 78 -1.92 1.10 -1.85
CA THR A 78 -2.91 0.56 -0.88
C THR A 78 -4.35 0.61 -1.34
N PHE A 79 -4.63 1.43 -2.36
CA PHE A 79 -5.97 1.61 -2.88
C PHE A 79 -5.96 1.56 -4.41
N SER A 80 -6.86 0.74 -4.97
CA SER A 80 -7.17 0.77 -6.39
C SER A 80 -8.54 1.43 -6.60
N MET A 81 -8.56 2.57 -7.29
CA MET A 81 -9.79 3.24 -7.72
C MET A 81 -10.46 2.50 -8.89
N GLY A 82 -11.06 1.34 -8.64
CA GLY A 82 -11.87 0.63 -9.63
C GLY A 82 -11.09 0.12 -10.86
N HIS A 83 -11.83 -0.34 -11.87
CA HIS A 83 -11.26 -0.90 -13.10
C HIS A 83 -10.65 0.22 -13.96
N ALA A 84 -9.66 -0.10 -14.80
CA ALA A 84 -8.96 0.89 -15.64
C ALA A 84 -9.89 1.74 -16.54
N HIS A 85 -11.07 1.23 -16.89
CA HIS A 85 -12.08 1.99 -17.64
C HIS A 85 -12.78 3.08 -16.79
N GLN A 86 -12.84 2.91 -15.47
CA GLN A 86 -13.50 3.82 -14.51
C GLN A 86 -12.56 4.96 -14.06
N LYS A 87 -11.25 4.83 -14.29
CA LYS A 87 -10.23 5.82 -13.90
C LYS A 87 -10.07 6.99 -14.87
N ARG A 88 -10.85 7.03 -15.97
CA ARG A 88 -10.57 7.93 -17.10
C ARG A 88 -11.00 9.38 -16.91
N PHE A 89 -11.77 9.72 -15.88
CA PHE A 89 -12.30 11.08 -15.73
C PHE A 89 -12.42 11.48 -14.25
N TYR A 90 -11.34 12.02 -13.67
CA TYR A 90 -11.44 12.77 -12.42
C TYR A 90 -10.58 14.02 -12.53
N LEU A 91 -11.22 15.18 -12.48
CA LEU A 91 -10.57 16.48 -12.59
C LEU A 91 -11.06 17.31 -11.41
N GLU A 92 -10.16 17.53 -10.44
CA GLU A 92 -10.42 18.35 -9.27
C GLU A 92 -9.54 19.60 -9.37
N ALA A 93 -10.17 20.78 -9.38
CA ALA A 93 -9.48 22.06 -9.50
C ALA A 93 -9.96 22.99 -8.38
N ARG A 94 -9.02 23.75 -7.82
CA ARG A 94 -9.32 24.83 -6.87
C ARG A 94 -9.30 26.16 -7.61
N LYS A 95 -10.41 26.89 -7.58
CA LYS A 95 -10.47 28.25 -8.11
C LYS A 95 -9.53 29.15 -7.29
N ILE A 96 -8.58 29.79 -7.96
CA ILE A 96 -7.80 30.90 -7.39
C ILE A 96 -8.65 32.17 -7.54
N THR A 97 -8.82 32.90 -6.44
CA THR A 97 -9.53 34.19 -6.42
C THR A 97 -8.50 35.25 -6.05
N LEU A 98 -8.44 36.33 -6.84
CA LEU A 98 -7.65 37.54 -6.55
C LEU A 98 -8.34 38.38 -5.48
#